data_AF-A0AB38FV24-F1
#
_entry.id   AF-A0AB38FV24-F1
#
_cell.length_a   1.000
_cell.length_b   1.000
_cell.length_c   1.000
_cell.angle_alpha   90.00
_cell.angle_beta   90.00
_cell.angle_gamma   90.00
#
_symmetry.space_group_name_H-M   'P 1'
#
loop_
_entity.id
_entity.type
_entity.pdbx_description
1 polymer ?
#
loop_
_entity_poly.entity_id
_entity_poly.type
_entity_poly.pdbx_seq_one_letter_code
_entity_poly.pdbx_strand_id
1 'polypeptide(L)' 'MSNKEVPIYIPAELEYYIANNLACLRFHYRLAQPNKIPAADEVFTGLTVEQAKDTVAFLQQYIAKAELTESLAPKSRH' A
#
# COMPACT_ATOMS: atom_id res chain seq x y z
N MET A 1 27.86 -12.28 -10.17
CA MET A 1 26.40 -12.19 -9.96
C MET A 1 25.88 -11.21 -10.99
N SER A 2 24.99 -11.62 -11.90
CA SER A 2 24.43 -10.67 -12.86
C SER A 2 23.57 -9.67 -12.09
N ASN A 3 23.92 -8.38 -12.15
CA ASN A 3 23.07 -7.28 -11.71
C ASN A 3 21.82 -7.28 -12.59
N LYS A 4 20.83 -8.10 -12.25
CA LYS A 4 19.48 -7.94 -12.78
C LYS A 4 18.93 -6.67 -12.14
N GLU A 5 18.91 -5.59 -12.92
CA GLU A 5 18.21 -4.37 -12.51
C GLU A 5 16.76 -4.73 -12.22
N VAL A 6 16.34 -4.49 -10.98
CA VAL A 6 14.98 -4.71 -10.56
C VAL A 6 14.17 -3.51 -11.05
N PRO A 7 13.13 -3.70 -11.88
CA PRO A 7 12.34 -2.60 -12.40
C PRO A 7 11.48 -2.01 -11.27
N ILE A 8 11.79 -0.77 -10.89
CA ILE A 8 11.08 0.00 -9.85
C ILE A 8 10.30 1.12 -10.53
N TYR A 9 9.01 1.22 -10.23
CA TYR A 9 8.13 2.29 -10.70
C TYR A 9 7.66 3.14 -9.52
N ILE A 10 7.80 4.46 -9.65
CA ILE A 10 7.30 5.42 -8.67
C ILE A 10 5.87 5.80 -9.10
N PRO A 11 4.86 5.63 -8.24
CA PRO A 11 3.50 6.03 -8.55
C PRO A 11 3.41 7.56 -8.59
N ALA A 12 2.63 8.07 -9.56
CA ALA A 12 2.35 9.49 -9.65
C ALA A 12 1.39 9.95 -8.54
N GLU A 13 0.51 9.05 -8.12
CA GLU A 13 -0.47 9.29 -7.05
C GLU A 13 -0.73 8.01 -6.27
N LEU A 14 -1.02 8.16 -4.98
CA LEU A 14 -1.32 7.08 -4.05
C LEU A 14 -2.59 7.42 -3.30
N GLU A 15 -3.56 6.51 -3.36
CA GLU A 15 -4.88 6.65 -2.74
C GLU A 15 -5.03 5.62 -1.61
N TYR A 16 -5.56 6.07 -0.47
CA TYR A 16 -5.78 5.24 0.71
C TYR A 16 -7.27 5.17 1.03
N TYR A 17 -7.76 3.99 1.35
CA TYR A 17 -9.15 3.78 1.70
C TYR A 17 -9.30 2.66 2.72
N ILE A 18 -10.31 2.73 3.59
CA ILE A 18 -10.66 1.63 4.49
C ILE A 18 -11.97 1.02 3.98
N ALA A 19 -11.92 -0.26 3.57
CA ALA A 19 -13.08 -1.02 3.13
C ALA A 19 -13.06 -2.41 3.77
N ASN A 20 -14.22 -2.90 4.22
CA ASN A 20 -14.35 -4.25 4.82
C ASN A 20 -13.34 -4.52 5.97
N ASN A 21 -13.07 -3.51 6.80
CA ASN A 21 -12.04 -3.56 7.84
C ASN A 21 -10.62 -3.85 7.33
N LEU A 22 -10.32 -3.53 6.07
CA LEU A 22 -8.99 -3.63 5.48
C LEU A 22 -8.47 -2.24 5.12
N ALA A 23 -7.18 -2.03 5.34
CA ALA A 23 -6.44 -0.90 4.77
C ALA A 23 -6.15 -1.20 3.29
N CYS A 24 -6.80 -0.45 2.39
CA CYS A 24 -6.61 -0.55 0.95
C CYS A 24 -5.69 0.55 0.45
N LEU A 25 -4.70 0.19 -0.37
CA LEU A 25 -3.75 1.10 -1.01
C LEU A 25 -3.87 0.94 -2.52
N ARG A 26 -4.07 2.04 -3.24
CA ARG A 26 -4.13 2.05 -4.70
C ARG A 26 -3.04 2.96 -5.27
N PHE A 27 -2.22 2.38 -6.14
CA PHE A 27 -1.12 3.08 -6.82
C PHE A 27 -1.55 3.48 -8.25
N HIS A 28 -1.42 4.77 -8.56
CA HIS A 28 -1.71 5.30 -9.89
C HIS A 28 -0.39 5.64 -10.59
N TYR A 29 -0.05 4.88 -11.64
CA TYR A 29 1.17 5.07 -12.41
C TYR A 29 0.93 5.88 -13.68
N ARG A 30 1.88 6.76 -14.01
CA ARG A 30 1.97 7.36 -15.34
C ARG A 30 3.04 6.61 -16.13
N LEU A 31 2.61 5.66 -16.96
CA LEU A 31 3.51 4.92 -17.84
C LEU A 31 3.67 5.68 -19.17
N ALA A 32 4.90 5.84 -19.66
CA ALA A 32 5.14 6.36 -21.00
C ALA A 32 4.68 5.32 -22.04
N GLN A 33 3.88 5.74 -23.02
CA GLN A 33 3.49 4.88 -24.14
C GLN A 33 4.71 4.55 -25.03
N PRO A 34 4.80 3.35 -25.63
CA PRO A 34 3.83 2.25 -25.64
C PRO A 34 4.34 1.09 -24.75
N ASN A 35 4.54 1.31 -23.46
CA ASN A 35 4.98 0.21 -22.61
C ASN A 35 3.77 -0.61 -22.13
N LYS A 36 3.81 -1.92 -22.41
CA LYS A 36 2.95 -2.93 -21.79
C LYS A 36 2.97 -2.71 -20.28
N ILE A 37 1.79 -2.72 -19.66
CA ILE A 37 1.68 -2.76 -18.20
C ILE A 37 2.48 -3.99 -17.74
N PRO A 38 3.55 -3.82 -16.94
CA PRO A 38 4.35 -4.95 -16.47
C PRO A 38 3.47 -5.92 -15.69
N ALA A 39 3.75 -7.23 -15.75
CA ALA A 39 3.03 -8.18 -14.93
C ALA A 39 3.30 -7.88 -13.43
N ALA A 40 2.30 -8.12 -12.58
CA ALA A 40 2.33 -7.70 -11.18
C ALA A 40 3.47 -8.35 -10.36
N ASP A 41 3.99 -9.49 -10.82
CA ASP A 41 5.12 -10.23 -10.26
C ASP A 41 6.48 -9.77 -10.78
N GLU A 42 6.52 -8.90 -11.79
CA GLU A 42 7.75 -8.47 -12.45
C GLU A 42 8.28 -7.12 -11.97
N VAL A 43 7.52 -6.36 -11.16
CA VAL A 43 7.85 -4.97 -10.79
C VAL A 43 7.65 -4.65 -9.32
N PHE A 44 8.43 -3.68 -8.84
CA PHE A 44 8.28 -3.12 -7.50
C PHE A 44 7.76 -1.68 -7.55
N THR A 45 6.92 -1.33 -6.59
CA THR A 45 6.49 0.06 -6.33
C THR A 45 7.53 0.74 -5.44
N GLY A 46 8.19 1.77 -5.96
CA GLY A 46 9.04 2.65 -5.16
C GLY A 46 8.22 3.81 -4.62
N LEU A 47 8.24 4.04 -3.31
CA LEU A 47 7.64 5.24 -2.72
C LEU A 47 8.70 6.31 -2.55
N THR A 48 8.34 7.57 -2.82
CA THR A 48 9.14 8.70 -2.35
C THR A 48 9.11 8.77 -0.82
N VAL A 49 10.06 9.50 -0.22
CA VAL A 49 10.09 9.68 1.24
C VAL A 49 8.78 10.28 1.77
N GLU A 50 8.17 11.20 1.03
CA GLU A 50 6.90 11.83 1.38
C GLU A 50 5.75 10.82 1.32
N GLN A 51 5.62 10.09 0.20
CA GLN A 51 4.62 9.03 0.05
C GLN A 51 4.76 7.95 1.14
N ALA A 52 5.99 7.60 1.50
CA ALA A 52 6.27 6.62 2.56
C ALA A 52 5.81 7.13 3.93
N LYS A 53 6.06 8.40 4.27
CA LYS A 53 5.59 9.01 5.53
C LYS A 53 4.06 9.02 5.60
N ASP A 54 3.40 9.42 4.52
CA ASP A 54 1.94 9.45 4.45
C ASP A 54 1.34 8.05 4.57
N THR A 55 1.96 7.06 3.91
CA THR A 55 1.56 5.65 4.00
C THR A 55 1.67 5.15 5.44
N VAL A 56 2.79 5.44 6.11
CA VAL A 56 3.01 5.03 7.51
C VAL A 56 1.96 5.66 8.43
N ALA A 57 1.68 6.95 8.28
CA ALA A 57 0.68 7.64 9.10
C ALA A 57 -0.72 7.02 8.91
N PHE A 58 -1.12 6.74 7.67
CA PHE A 58 -2.38 6.07 7.37
C PHE A 58 -2.47 4.68 8.02
N LEU A 59 -1.44 3.84 7.84
CA LEU A 59 -1.40 2.48 8.39
C LEU A 59 -1.42 2.46 9.91
N GLN A 60 -0.68 3.37 10.57
CA GLN A 60 -0.70 3.50 12.02
C GLN A 60 -2.09 3.87 12.54
N GLN A 61 -2.78 4.80 11.88
CA GLN A 61 -4.16 5.15 12.24
C GLN A 61 -5.14 4.00 12.04
N TYR A 62 -4.97 3.22 10.96
CA TYR A 62 -5.76 2.02 10.72
C TYR A 62 -5.56 0.97 11.82
N ILE A 63 -4.30 0.67 12.18
CA ILE A 63 -3.96 -0.31 13.22
C ILE A 63 -4.56 0.12 14.56
N ALA A 64 -4.36 1.37 14.98
CA ALA A 64 -4.91 1.85 16.24
C ALA A 64 -6.44 1.73 16.30
N LYS A 65 -7.14 2.00 15.19
CA LYS A 65 -8.61 1.83 15.10
C LYS A 65 -9.02 0.35 15.17
N ALA A 66 -8.29 -0.53 14.50
CA ALA A 66 -8.55 -1.97 14.54
C ALA A 66 -8.37 -2.52 15.96
N GLU A 67 -7.27 -2.19 16.63
CA GLU A 67 -6.97 -2.62 18.00
C GLU A 67 -8.01 -2.11 19.02
N LEU A 68 -8.48 -0.87 18.87
CA LEU A 68 -9.56 -0.33 19.70
C LEU A 68 -10.87 -1.09 19.47
N THR A 69 -11.18 -1.45 18.23
CA THR A 69 -12.40 -2.19 17.88
C THR A 69 -12.36 -3.61 18.45
N GLU A 70 -11.21 -4.28 18.40
CA GLU A 70 -10.99 -5.58 19.04
C GLU A 70 -11.09 -5.50 20.57
N SER A 71 -10.55 -4.44 21.17
CA SER A 71 -10.59 -4.23 22.62
C SER A 71 -12.01 -3.97 23.15
N LEU A 72 -12.89 -3.40 22.30
CA LEU A 72 -14.29 -3.12 22.61
C LEU A 72 -15.23 -4.28 22.23
N ALA A 73 -14.76 -5.26 21.46
CA ALA A 73 -15.54 -6.44 21.15
C ALA A 73 -15.86 -7.18 22.45
N PRO A 74 -17.15 -7.42 22.79
CA PRO A 74 -17.48 -8.17 23.99
C PRO A 74 -16.81 -9.53 23.88
N LYS A 75 -16.03 -9.92 24.89
CA LYS A 75 -15.54 -11.29 25.04
C LYS A 75 -16.76 -12.21 24.96
N SER A 76 -16.98 -12.83 23.82
CA SER A 76 -17.95 -13.90 23.69
C SER A 76 -17.47 -15.00 24.63
N ARG A 77 -18.09 -15.08 25.80
CA ARG A 77 -17.86 -16.14 26.77
C ARG A 77 -18.33 -17.43 26.11
N HIS A 78 -17.38 -18.24 25.65
CA HIS A 78 -17.58 -19.67 25.49
C HIS A 78 -17.38 -20.35 26.85
#